data_AF-A0A1U7V634-F1
#
_entry.id   AF-A0A1U7V634-F1
#
_cell.length_a   1.000
_cell.length_b   1.000
_cell.length_c   1.000
_cell.angle_alpha   90.00
_cell.angle_beta   90.00
_cell.angle_gamma   90.00
#
_symmetry.space_group_name_H-M   'P 1'
#
loop_
_entity.id
_entity.type
_entity.pdbx_description
1 polymer ?
#
loop_
_entity_poly.entity_id
_entity_poly.type
_entity_poly.pdbx_seq_one_letter_code
_entity_poly.pdbx_strand_id
1 'polypeptide(L)'
;MDLNGFAAMDMDAENLGPCLTSFVDDGTVESHRYFLARRTVLEMLKDRGFAIPNSEIESTLEEFREKFGQKPDIERLRISSMHRNDLSNKVLVIFCGPNAVKVNVIRSILTQIMNKESLSRLLLIIQKPMTAPAMKAVELLPFKVEIFQLPRMSQKDAIARYYGLEKGQVVKVTYSSEIIETHVTYRCVW
;
A
#
# COMPACT_ATOMS: atom_id res chain seq x y z
N MET A 1 22.19 15.84 -65.97
CA MET A 1 21.35 16.62 -65.05
C MET A 1 20.18 15.72 -64.73
N ASP A 2 20.38 14.77 -63.81
CA ASP A 2 19.98 14.88 -62.39
C ASP A 2 18.62 14.17 -62.25
N LEU A 3 18.27 13.37 -61.25
CA LEU A 3 18.87 12.85 -60.03
C LEU A 3 17.91 11.72 -59.56
N ASN A 4 18.46 10.71 -58.88
CA ASN A 4 17.84 9.68 -58.03
C ASN A 4 16.36 9.83 -57.61
N GLY A 5 15.67 8.68 -57.48
CA GLY A 5 14.35 8.64 -56.82
C GLY A 5 13.84 7.25 -56.45
N PHE A 6 14.54 6.57 -55.52
CA PHE A 6 14.08 5.57 -54.55
C PHE A 6 13.08 4.46 -54.99
N ALA A 7 13.56 3.23 -54.95
CA ALA A 7 12.76 2.02 -54.85
C ALA A 7 11.87 2.08 -53.59
N ALA A 8 10.58 1.77 -53.74
CA ALA A 8 9.68 1.51 -52.63
C ALA A 8 10.17 0.27 -51.87
N MET A 9 10.72 0.47 -50.68
CA MET A 9 10.83 -0.60 -49.69
C MET A 9 9.46 -0.76 -49.06
N ASP A 10 8.82 -1.90 -49.32
CA ASP A 10 7.72 -2.41 -48.50
C ASP A 10 8.22 -2.48 -47.06
N MET A 11 7.67 -1.63 -46.20
CA MET A 11 7.99 -1.62 -44.78
C MET A 11 7.03 -2.60 -44.12
N ASP A 12 7.53 -3.82 -43.88
CA ASP A 12 6.83 -4.88 -43.15
C ASP A 12 6.21 -4.32 -41.86
N ALA A 13 4.88 -4.39 -41.78
CA ALA A 13 4.11 -4.02 -40.60
C ALA A 13 4.16 -5.12 -39.53
N GLU A 14 5.34 -5.67 -39.27
CA GLU A 14 5.54 -6.62 -38.19
C GLU A 14 6.40 -5.98 -37.09
N ASN A 15 5.89 -6.08 -35.86
CA ASN A 15 6.55 -5.75 -34.61
C ASN A 15 6.52 -4.27 -34.14
N LEU A 16 5.35 -3.63 -34.20
CA LEU A 16 5.01 -2.68 -33.14
C LEU A 16 4.86 -3.48 -31.84
N GLY A 17 5.92 -3.50 -31.02
CA GLY A 17 5.88 -4.08 -29.68
C GLY A 17 4.67 -3.56 -28.88
N PRO A 18 4.26 -4.26 -27.81
CA PRO A 18 3.02 -3.97 -27.11
C PRO A 18 2.90 -2.46 -26.84
N CYS A 19 1.91 -1.82 -27.46
CA CYS A 19 1.70 -0.40 -27.32
C CYS A 19 1.44 -0.09 -25.84
N LEU A 20 1.86 1.10 -25.37
CA LEU A 20 1.80 1.52 -23.95
C LEU A 20 0.44 1.28 -23.26
N THR A 21 -0.65 1.14 -24.03
CA THR A 21 -1.98 0.74 -23.54
C THR A 21 -2.05 -0.67 -22.94
N SER A 22 -1.14 -1.60 -23.24
CA SER A 22 -1.12 -2.94 -22.62
C SER A 22 -0.58 -2.94 -21.18
N PHE A 23 -0.01 -1.82 -20.72
CA PHE A 23 0.38 -1.60 -19.32
C PHE A 23 -0.65 -0.78 -18.55
N VAL A 24 -1.77 -0.43 -19.18
CA VAL A 24 -2.84 0.31 -18.51
C VAL A 24 -3.59 -0.67 -17.64
N ASP A 25 -3.41 -0.47 -16.35
CA ASP A 25 -4.10 -1.17 -15.29
C ASP A 25 -5.63 -0.99 -15.43
N ASP A 26 -6.35 -2.02 -15.91
CA ASP A 26 -7.83 -2.04 -16.04
C ASP A 26 -8.57 -2.15 -14.70
N GLY A 27 -7.85 -2.31 -13.58
CA GLY A 27 -8.48 -2.47 -12.28
C GLY A 27 -8.74 -1.17 -11.55
N THR A 28 -9.42 -1.25 -10.41
CA THR A 28 -9.78 -0.02 -9.69
C THR A 28 -8.57 0.61 -9.00
N VAL A 29 -8.53 1.94 -8.95
CA VAL A 29 -7.56 2.72 -8.17
C VAL A 29 -7.54 2.31 -6.69
N GLU A 30 -8.66 1.82 -6.16
CA GLU A 30 -8.76 1.35 -4.79
C GLU A 30 -8.01 0.03 -4.57
N SER A 31 -8.14 -0.94 -5.48
CA SER A 31 -7.37 -2.19 -5.42
C SER A 31 -5.87 -1.95 -5.46
N HIS A 32 -5.42 -1.05 -6.35
CA HIS A 32 -4.02 -0.67 -6.48
C HIS A 32 -3.52 0.01 -5.19
N ARG A 33 -4.31 0.90 -4.60
CA ARG A 33 -3.96 1.55 -3.32
C ARG A 33 -3.79 0.54 -2.19
N TYR A 34 -4.72 -0.40 -2.03
CA TYR A 34 -4.61 -1.41 -0.97
C TYR A 34 -3.47 -2.39 -1.23
N PHE A 35 -3.21 -2.74 -2.49
CA PHE A 35 -2.06 -3.55 -2.86
C PHE A 35 -0.75 -2.91 -2.38
N LEU A 36 -0.50 -1.64 -2.75
CA LEU A 36 0.72 -0.93 -2.39
C LEU A 36 0.83 -0.72 -0.88
N ALA A 37 -0.28 -0.33 -0.24
CA ALA A 37 -0.36 -0.22 1.21
C ALA A 37 0.00 -1.53 1.91
N ARG A 38 -0.57 -2.65 1.44
CA ARG A 38 -0.32 -3.98 2.00
C ARG A 38 1.13 -4.39 1.80
N ARG A 39 1.71 -4.16 0.62
CA ARG A 39 3.12 -4.48 0.34
C ARG A 39 4.08 -3.71 1.24
N THR A 40 3.89 -2.39 1.38
CA THR A 40 4.71 -1.58 2.29
C THR A 40 4.60 -2.05 3.75
N VAL A 41 3.39 -2.43 4.18
CA VAL A 41 3.22 -2.98 5.54
C VAL A 41 3.96 -4.31 5.69
N LEU A 42 3.90 -5.20 4.71
CA LEU A 42 4.62 -6.47 4.75
C LEU A 42 6.14 -6.28 4.78
N GLU A 43 6.67 -5.37 3.96
CA GLU A 43 8.08 -4.96 3.99
C GLU A 43 8.47 -4.44 5.38
N MET A 44 7.70 -3.49 5.93
CA MET A 44 7.94 -2.94 7.27
C MET A 44 7.88 -4.00 8.37
N LEU A 45 6.92 -4.93 8.31
CA LEU A 45 6.83 -6.02 9.28
C LEU A 45 8.04 -6.95 9.19
N LYS A 46 8.49 -7.28 7.97
CA LYS A 46 9.70 -8.08 7.76
C LYS A 46 10.94 -7.38 8.34
N ASP A 47 11.11 -6.09 8.09
CA ASP A 47 12.24 -5.30 8.60
C ASP A 47 12.24 -5.22 10.14
N ARG A 48 11.05 -5.24 10.75
CA ARG A 48 10.86 -5.32 12.21
C ARG A 48 11.04 -6.72 12.80
N GLY A 49 11.46 -7.71 12.01
CA GLY A 49 11.74 -9.07 12.47
C GLY A 49 10.53 -10.00 12.54
N PHE A 50 9.38 -9.62 11.96
CA PHE A 50 8.23 -10.51 11.87
C PHE A 50 8.41 -11.58 10.79
N ALA A 51 7.75 -12.72 10.97
CA ALA A 51 7.83 -13.88 10.08
C ALA A 51 6.97 -13.68 8.80
N ILE A 52 7.41 -12.79 7.91
CA ILE A 52 6.78 -12.53 6.61
C ILE A 52 7.56 -13.25 5.49
N PRO A 53 6.90 -14.12 4.69
CA PRO A 53 7.50 -14.73 3.50
C PRO A 53 7.76 -13.73 2.37
N ASN A 54 8.84 -13.93 1.60
CA ASN A 54 9.13 -13.07 0.43
C ASN A 54 8.04 -13.18 -0.64
N SER A 55 7.44 -14.36 -0.82
CA SER A 55 6.33 -14.55 -1.77
C SER A 55 5.11 -13.67 -1.49
N GLU A 56 4.86 -13.30 -0.24
CA GLU A 56 3.79 -12.36 0.09
C GLU A 56 4.13 -10.91 -0.28
N ILE A 57 5.41 -10.55 -0.26
CA ILE A 57 5.91 -9.21 -0.60
C ILE A 57 6.01 -9.06 -2.12
N GLU A 58 6.49 -10.09 -2.79
CA GLU A 58 6.74 -10.10 -4.25
C GLU A 58 5.49 -10.39 -5.08
N SER A 59 4.35 -10.66 -4.43
CA SER A 59 3.07 -10.89 -5.10
C SER A 59 2.69 -9.73 -6.02
N THR A 60 2.13 -10.06 -7.19
CA THR A 60 1.76 -9.07 -8.21
C THR A 60 0.42 -8.41 -7.91
N LEU A 61 0.14 -7.28 -8.58
CA LEU A 61 -1.16 -6.62 -8.48
C LEU A 61 -2.30 -7.49 -9.02
N GLU A 62 -2.03 -8.30 -10.04
CA GLU A 62 -2.98 -9.24 -10.64
C GLU A 62 -3.37 -10.32 -9.63
N GLU A 63 -2.39 -11.00 -9.03
CA GLU A 63 -2.62 -11.99 -7.98
C GLU A 63 -3.38 -11.41 -6.78
N PHE A 64 -3.04 -10.17 -6.40
CA PHE A 64 -3.75 -9.46 -5.35
C PHE A 64 -5.24 -9.29 -5.71
N ARG A 65 -5.56 -8.95 -6.94
CA ARG A 65 -6.95 -8.77 -7.39
C ARG A 65 -7.70 -10.07 -7.58
N GLU A 66 -7.04 -11.14 -7.98
CA GLU A 66 -7.65 -12.46 -7.98
C GLU A 66 -8.03 -12.86 -6.55
N LYS A 67 -7.16 -12.58 -5.58
CA LYS A 67 -7.37 -12.95 -4.18
C LYS A 67 -8.39 -12.08 -3.46
N PHE A 68 -8.33 -10.77 -3.64
CA PHE A 68 -9.11 -9.79 -2.86
C PHE A 68 -10.21 -9.10 -3.68
N GLY A 69 -10.18 -9.22 -5.00
CA GLY A 69 -11.13 -8.60 -5.92
C GLY A 69 -10.70 -7.21 -6.38
N GLN A 70 -11.40 -6.73 -7.41
CA GLN A 70 -11.24 -5.38 -7.96
C GLN A 70 -11.69 -4.28 -6.98
N LYS A 71 -12.60 -4.59 -6.05
CA LYS A 71 -12.95 -3.75 -4.91
C LYS A 71 -12.67 -4.57 -3.65
N PRO A 72 -11.46 -4.44 -3.06
CA PRO A 72 -11.05 -5.29 -1.97
C PRO A 72 -12.00 -5.18 -0.78
N ASP A 73 -12.43 -6.33 -0.26
CA ASP A 73 -13.03 -6.38 1.07
C ASP A 73 -11.95 -6.09 2.10
N ILE A 74 -12.07 -4.94 2.75
CA ILE A 74 -11.11 -4.41 3.71
C ILE A 74 -10.88 -5.39 4.88
N GLU A 75 -11.91 -6.13 5.26
CA GLU A 75 -11.84 -7.11 6.35
C GLU A 75 -10.92 -8.29 6.00
N ARG A 76 -10.85 -8.66 4.72
CA ARG A 76 -9.98 -9.75 4.22
C ARG A 76 -8.52 -9.33 4.08
N LEU A 77 -8.22 -8.03 4.09
CA LEU A 77 -6.86 -7.51 3.97
C LEU A 77 -6.04 -7.62 5.26
N ARG A 78 -6.64 -8.08 6.37
CA ARG A 78 -5.96 -8.24 7.66
C ARG A 78 -4.68 -9.07 7.53
N ILE A 79 -3.63 -8.62 8.19
CA ILE A 79 -2.35 -9.35 8.28
C ILE A 79 -2.15 -9.72 9.74
N SER A 80 -1.87 -11.00 10.00
CA SER A 80 -1.48 -11.48 11.32
C SER A 80 -0.14 -12.18 11.20
N SER A 81 0.82 -11.80 12.03
CA SER A 81 2.16 -12.41 12.01
C SER A 81 2.74 -12.48 13.41
N MET A 82 3.61 -13.46 13.64
CA MET A 82 4.38 -13.61 14.86
C MET A 82 5.81 -13.12 14.64
N HIS A 83 6.48 -12.66 15.70
CA HIS A 83 7.88 -12.30 15.63
C HIS A 83 8.75 -13.57 15.50
N ARG A 84 9.83 -13.51 14.70
CA ARG A 84 10.66 -14.70 14.39
C ARG A 84 11.31 -15.32 15.63
N ASN A 85 11.68 -14.49 16.59
CA ASN A 85 12.39 -14.89 17.80
C ASN A 85 11.52 -14.86 19.07
N ASP A 86 10.29 -14.36 18.98
CA ASP A 86 9.38 -14.21 20.12
C ASP A 86 7.95 -14.52 19.69
N LEU A 87 7.52 -15.74 19.98
CA LEU A 87 6.20 -16.23 19.60
C LEU A 87 5.06 -15.58 20.42
N SER A 88 5.38 -14.96 21.55
CA SER A 88 4.38 -14.20 22.32
C SER A 88 4.09 -12.83 21.68
N ASN A 89 5.07 -12.29 20.94
CA ASN A 89 4.94 -11.03 20.22
C ASN A 89 4.23 -11.24 18.88
N LYS A 90 2.91 -11.11 18.93
CA LYS A 90 2.04 -11.19 17.76
C LYS A 90 1.55 -9.80 17.35
N VAL A 91 1.62 -9.55 16.05
CA VAL A 91 1.14 -8.32 15.43
C VAL A 91 -0.09 -8.59 14.58
N LEU A 92 -1.12 -7.75 14.75
CA LEU A 92 -2.29 -7.71 13.87
C LEU A 92 -2.32 -6.37 13.15
N VAL A 93 -2.51 -6.40 11.84
CA VAL A 93 -2.73 -5.21 11.01
C VAL A 93 -4.17 -5.22 10.54
N ILE A 94 -4.87 -4.10 10.74
CA ILE A 94 -6.23 -3.88 10.25
C ILE A 94 -6.22 -2.67 9.33
N PHE A 95 -6.72 -2.87 8.11
CA PHE A 95 -6.98 -1.78 7.17
C PHE A 95 -8.31 -1.16 7.52
N CYS A 96 -8.38 0.17 7.56
CA CYS A 96 -9.60 0.91 7.73
C CYS A 96 -10.07 1.45 6.37
N GLY A 97 -11.39 1.43 6.16
CA GLY A 97 -11.99 1.90 4.93
C GLY A 97 -11.79 3.39 4.65
N PRO A 98 -12.35 3.90 3.54
CA PRO A 98 -12.13 5.27 3.08
C PRO A 98 -12.76 6.35 3.96
N ASN A 99 -13.54 5.95 4.97
CA ASN A 99 -14.26 6.84 5.87
C ASN A 99 -13.46 7.14 7.13
N ALA A 100 -13.79 8.25 7.79
CA ALA A 100 -13.24 8.55 9.10
C ALA A 100 -13.62 7.44 10.08
N VAL A 101 -12.62 6.93 10.81
CA VAL A 101 -12.82 5.86 11.77
C VAL A 101 -13.54 6.40 13.00
N LYS A 102 -14.69 5.79 13.30
CA LYS A 102 -15.61 6.16 14.38
C LYS A 102 -15.44 5.21 15.57
N VAL A 103 -15.93 5.61 16.74
CA VAL A 103 -15.82 4.85 17.99
C VAL A 103 -16.44 3.45 17.89
N ASN A 104 -17.54 3.29 17.16
CA ASN A 104 -18.17 1.99 16.94
C ASN A 104 -17.24 0.98 16.24
N VAL A 105 -16.43 1.45 15.29
CA VAL A 105 -15.43 0.61 14.59
C VAL A 105 -14.37 0.14 15.59
N ILE A 106 -13.82 1.04 16.41
CA ILE A 106 -12.82 0.69 17.43
C ILE A 106 -13.38 -0.33 18.43
N ARG A 107 -14.61 -0.14 18.89
CA ARG A 107 -15.29 -1.11 19.77
C ARG A 107 -15.47 -2.47 19.09
N SER A 108 -15.85 -2.49 17.81
CA SER A 108 -15.97 -3.74 17.05
C SER A 108 -14.63 -4.45 16.85
N ILE A 109 -13.53 -3.71 16.69
CA ILE A 109 -12.19 -4.28 16.60
C ILE A 109 -11.81 -4.93 17.94
N LEU A 110 -12.05 -4.23 19.05
CA LEU A 110 -11.75 -4.73 20.39
C LEU A 110 -12.50 -6.05 20.69
N THR A 111 -13.80 -6.13 20.39
CA THR A 111 -14.57 -7.35 20.61
C THR A 111 -14.09 -8.52 19.75
N GLN A 112 -13.59 -8.27 18.54
CA GLN A 112 -13.05 -9.32 17.69
C GLN A 112 -11.68 -9.84 18.17
N ILE A 113 -10.85 -8.95 18.73
CA ILE A 113 -9.53 -9.30 19.26
C ILE A 113 -9.65 -10.10 20.56
N MET A 114 -10.46 -9.62 21.51
CA MET A 114 -10.61 -10.25 22.83
C MET A 114 -11.12 -11.70 22.76
N ASN A 115 -11.90 -12.02 21.75
CA ASN A 115 -12.49 -13.35 21.59
C ASN A 115 -11.55 -14.37 20.91
N LYS A 116 -10.37 -13.96 20.42
CA LYS A 116 -9.61 -14.81 19.49
C LYS A 116 -8.11 -14.90 19.76
N GLU A 117 -7.42 -13.84 20.21
CA GLU A 117 -5.94 -13.84 20.23
C GLU A 117 -5.30 -12.94 21.31
N SER A 118 -4.21 -13.41 21.95
CA SER A 118 -3.31 -12.58 22.74
C SER A 118 -2.36 -11.81 21.81
N LEU A 119 -2.76 -10.60 21.42
CA LEU A 119 -1.97 -9.72 20.56
C LEU A 119 -1.12 -8.77 21.41
N SER A 120 0.14 -8.57 21.02
CA SER A 120 1.02 -7.60 21.66
C SER A 120 0.94 -6.22 21.01
N ARG A 121 0.69 -6.20 19.68
CA ARG A 121 0.68 -4.95 18.90
C ARG A 121 -0.42 -4.96 17.84
N LEU A 122 -1.13 -3.84 17.74
CA LEU A 122 -2.14 -3.59 16.70
C LEU A 122 -1.67 -2.44 15.80
N LEU A 123 -1.68 -2.64 14.48
CA LEU A 123 -1.46 -1.59 13.50
C LEU A 123 -2.78 -1.24 12.80
N LEU A 124 -3.17 0.03 12.86
CA LEU A 124 -4.34 0.56 12.15
C LEU A 124 -3.89 1.36 10.94
N ILE A 125 -4.17 0.87 9.73
CA ILE A 125 -3.90 1.60 8.49
C ILE A 125 -5.13 2.44 8.13
N ILE A 126 -5.06 3.75 8.33
CA ILE A 126 -6.17 4.67 8.11
C ILE A 126 -5.99 5.51 6.84
N GLN A 127 -7.11 5.82 6.18
CA GLN A 127 -7.15 6.71 5.02
C GLN A 127 -7.46 8.16 5.39
N LYS A 128 -8.35 8.35 6.36
CA LYS A 128 -8.75 9.65 6.91
C LYS A 128 -8.47 9.67 8.40
N PRO A 129 -8.21 10.84 9.00
CA PRO A 129 -7.98 10.94 10.42
C PRO A 129 -9.16 10.39 11.23
N MET A 130 -8.83 9.82 12.38
CA MET A 130 -9.80 9.38 13.38
C MET A 130 -10.50 10.58 14.03
N THR A 131 -11.75 10.37 14.46
CA THR A 131 -12.41 11.38 15.30
C THR A 131 -11.78 11.41 16.69
N ALA A 132 -11.77 12.57 17.37
CA ALA A 132 -11.20 12.68 18.71
C ALA A 132 -11.78 11.65 19.71
N PRO A 133 -13.09 11.34 19.71
CA PRO A 133 -13.62 10.25 20.53
C PRO A 133 -13.05 8.87 20.18
N ALA A 134 -12.79 8.59 18.91
CA ALA A 134 -12.19 7.33 18.49
C ALA A 134 -10.72 7.23 18.93
N MET A 135 -9.96 8.34 18.88
CA MET A 135 -8.57 8.34 19.37
C MET A 135 -8.51 8.06 20.87
N LYS A 136 -9.35 8.71 21.68
CA LYS A 136 -9.46 8.40 23.12
C LYS A 136 -9.81 6.94 23.38
N ALA A 137 -10.67 6.33 22.55
CA ALA A 137 -11.00 4.92 22.69
C ALA A 137 -9.82 3.99 22.36
N VAL A 138 -8.92 4.39 21.44
CA VAL A 138 -7.72 3.63 21.12
C VAL A 138 -6.66 3.71 22.22
N GLU A 139 -6.52 4.87 22.86
CA GLU A 139 -5.59 5.07 23.99
C GLU A 139 -5.94 4.21 25.22
N LEU A 140 -7.22 3.85 25.38
CA LEU A 140 -7.71 3.00 26.48
C LEU A 140 -7.51 1.49 26.22
N LEU A 141 -6.94 1.11 25.08
CA LEU A 141 -6.74 -0.31 24.75
C LEU A 141 -5.57 -0.89 25.57
N PRO A 142 -5.68 -2.17 26.01
CA PRO A 142 -4.69 -2.78 26.89
C PRO A 142 -3.39 -3.19 26.17
N PHE A 143 -3.30 -3.00 24.86
CA PHE A 143 -2.16 -3.37 24.03
C PHE A 143 -1.67 -2.18 23.21
N LYS A 144 -0.43 -2.24 22.75
CA LYS A 144 0.17 -1.14 21.99
C LYS A 144 -0.49 -1.00 20.62
N VAL A 145 -1.08 0.17 20.34
CA VAL A 145 -1.64 0.50 19.04
C VAL A 145 -0.77 1.51 18.30
N GLU A 146 -0.46 1.23 17.04
CA GLU A 146 0.22 2.14 16.14
C GLU A 146 -0.72 2.50 14.99
N ILE A 147 -0.92 3.80 14.78
CA ILE A 147 -1.77 4.32 13.71
C ILE A 147 -0.86 4.76 12.57
N PHE A 148 -1.07 4.18 11.39
CA PHE A 148 -0.37 4.59 10.18
C PHE A 148 -1.38 5.18 9.21
N GLN A 149 -1.16 6.42 8.83
CA GLN A 149 -1.86 7.00 7.70
C GLN A 149 -1.02 6.78 6.46
N LEU A 150 -1.62 6.25 5.39
CA LEU A 150 -0.92 6.14 4.11
C LEU A 150 -0.42 7.53 3.72
N PRO A 151 0.90 7.75 3.57
CA PRO A 151 1.42 9.05 3.20
C PRO A 151 0.86 9.43 1.83
N ARG A 152 0.22 10.60 1.76
CA ARG A 152 -0.38 11.10 0.52
C ARG A 152 0.48 12.24 -0.03
N MET A 153 0.66 12.25 -1.33
CA MET A 153 1.22 13.34 -2.10
C MET A 153 0.07 13.95 -2.90
N SER A 154 -0.04 15.28 -2.96
CA SER A 154 -1.03 15.89 -3.85
C SER A 154 -0.58 15.74 -5.30
N GLN A 155 -1.50 15.54 -6.25
CA GLN A 155 -1.20 15.64 -7.68
C GLN A 155 -0.68 17.05 -8.05
N LYS A 156 -1.04 18.07 -7.26
CA LYS A 156 -0.54 19.44 -7.41
C LYS A 156 0.84 19.65 -6.78
N ASP A 157 1.37 18.67 -6.07
CA ASP A 157 2.72 18.73 -5.50
C ASP A 157 3.75 18.98 -6.61
N ALA A 158 4.77 19.79 -6.32
CA ALA A 158 5.78 20.14 -7.31
C ALA A 158 6.50 18.89 -7.86
N ILE A 159 6.76 17.90 -7.00
CA ILE A 159 7.38 16.62 -7.38
C ILE A 159 6.42 15.85 -8.30
N ALA A 160 5.15 15.76 -7.92
CA ALA A 160 4.14 15.08 -8.73
C ALA A 160 4.00 15.72 -10.12
N ARG A 161 3.94 17.05 -10.19
CA ARG A 161 3.86 17.76 -11.47
C ARG A 161 5.11 17.60 -12.31
N TYR A 162 6.29 17.67 -11.71
CA TYR A 162 7.56 17.61 -12.42
C TYR A 162 7.76 16.25 -13.09
N TYR A 163 7.44 15.17 -12.38
CA TYR A 163 7.54 13.81 -12.90
C TYR A 163 6.29 13.33 -13.66
N GLY A 164 5.27 14.20 -13.83
CA GLY A 164 4.03 13.85 -14.52
C GLY A 164 3.22 12.77 -13.81
N LEU A 165 3.26 12.73 -12.48
CA LEU A 165 2.62 11.68 -11.71
C LEU A 165 1.08 11.79 -11.73
N GLU A 166 0.43 10.66 -11.95
CA GLU A 166 -1.02 10.52 -11.99
C GLU A 166 -1.58 10.04 -10.64
N LYS A 167 -2.87 10.33 -10.42
CA LYS A 167 -3.56 9.87 -9.21
C LYS A 167 -3.52 8.35 -9.13
N GLY A 168 -3.12 7.84 -7.97
CA GLY A 168 -2.98 6.40 -7.73
C GLY A 168 -1.55 5.87 -7.85
N GLN A 169 -0.62 6.62 -8.46
CA GLN A 169 0.79 6.23 -8.48
C GLN A 169 1.42 6.38 -7.09
N VAL A 170 2.36 5.48 -6.76
CA VAL A 170 3.12 5.54 -5.50
C VAL A 170 4.59 5.79 -5.80
N VAL A 171 5.16 6.73 -5.06
CA VAL A 171 6.58 7.08 -5.14
C VAL A 171 7.30 6.71 -3.86
N LYS A 172 8.46 6.09 -4.03
CA LYS A 172 9.45 5.91 -2.97
C LYS A 172 10.27 7.19 -2.87
N VAL A 173 10.19 7.87 -1.73
CA VAL A 173 10.98 9.06 -1.42
C VAL A 173 12.05 8.65 -0.41
N THR A 174 13.29 8.61 -0.86
CA THR A 174 14.45 8.38 -0.01
C THR A 174 15.03 9.72 0.40
N TYR A 175 15.09 10.00 1.70
CA TYR A 175 15.79 11.15 2.25
C TYR A 175 17.17 10.68 2.75
N SER A 176 18.22 11.11 2.07
CA SER A 176 19.59 11.03 2.55
C SER A 176 19.94 12.34 3.26
N SER A 177 20.39 12.24 4.51
CA SER A 177 20.94 13.37 5.26
C SER A 177 22.24 12.94 5.90
N GLU A 178 23.20 13.86 6.08
CA GLU A 178 24.50 13.56 6.70
C GLU A 178 24.39 13.15 8.18
N ILE A 179 23.28 13.49 8.84
CA ILE A 179 23.08 13.34 10.29
C ILE A 179 22.15 12.16 10.63
N ILE A 180 21.34 11.69 9.67
CA ILE A 180 20.31 10.68 9.90
C ILE A 180 20.55 9.51 8.95
N GLU A 181 20.41 8.29 9.47
CA GLU A 181 20.29 7.09 8.66
C GLU A 181 19.21 7.29 7.59
N THR A 182 19.46 6.80 6.37
CA THR A 182 18.59 7.03 5.20
C THR A 182 17.14 6.73 5.53
N HIS A 183 16.27 7.74 5.48
CA HIS A 183 14.84 7.57 5.78
C HIS A 183 14.05 7.40 4.48
N VAL A 184 13.42 6.24 4.31
CA VAL A 184 12.59 5.93 3.15
C VAL A 184 11.11 6.10 3.53
N THR A 185 10.36 6.86 2.73
CA THR A 185 8.90 6.94 2.85
C THR A 185 8.23 6.67 1.50
N TYR A 186 7.07 6.03 1.50
CA TYR A 186 6.29 5.80 0.30
C TYR A 186 5.07 6.73 0.30
N ARG A 187 4.88 7.51 -0.76
CA ARG A 187 3.73 8.44 -0.88
C ARG A 187 2.86 8.09 -2.09
N CYS A 188 1.54 8.07 -1.90
CA CYS A 188 0.57 7.88 -2.97
C CYS A 188 0.04 9.23 -3.49
N VAL A 189 0.06 9.45 -4.81
CA VAL A 189 -0.38 10.68 -5.46
C VAL A 189 -1.92 10.76 -5.53
N TRP A 190 -2.49 11.93 -5.19
CA TRP A 190 -3.94 12.15 -5.05
C TRP A 190 -4.45 13.51 -5.54
#